data_AF-A0AAW7VKD5-F1
#
_entry.id   AF-A0AAW7VKD5-F1
#
_cell.length_a   1.000
_cell.length_b   1.000
_cell.length_c   1.000
_cell.angle_alpha   90.00
_cell.angle_beta   90.00
_cell.angle_gamma   90.00
#
_symmetry.space_group_name_H-M   'P 1'
#
loop_
_entity.id
_entity.type
_entity.pdbx_description
1 polymer ?
#
loop_
_entity_poly.entity_id
_entity_poly.type
_entity_poly.pdbx_seq_one_letter_code
_entity_poly.pdbx_strand_id
1 'polypeptide(L)'
;MGSVILTVDGKLWEGWTEMSVSRSLKAIAGEFDLSVTTRWSAAAPRVIREGQPCTVRLGADTVLTGYIDDFIPSYDAENVEIRVMGRDKTGDLVDCSVVHS
;
A
#
# COMPACT_ATOMS: atom_id res chain seq x y z
N MET A 1 11.77 2.68 13.76
CA MET A 1 10.46 2.22 13.26
C MET A 1 10.39 2.57 11.79
N GLY A 2 10.30 1.58 10.92
CA GLY A 2 10.24 1.84 9.48
C GLY A 2 8.91 2.49 9.12
N SER A 3 8.94 3.62 8.41
CA SER A 3 7.73 4.22 7.84
C SER A 3 7.26 3.42 6.64
N VAL A 4 5.96 3.19 6.54
CA VAL A 4 5.33 2.58 5.36
C VAL A 4 5.01 3.69 4.38
N ILE A 5 5.47 3.55 3.14
CA ILE A 5 5.22 4.52 2.08
C ILE A 5 4.61 3.79 0.88
N LEU A 6 3.40 4.19 0.52
CA LEU A 6 2.78 3.80 -0.73
C LEU A 6 3.03 4.90 -1.75
N THR A 7 3.64 4.58 -2.87
CA THR A 7 3.80 5.52 -3.99
C THR A 7 2.81 5.15 -5.08
N VAL A 8 1.96 6.10 -5.50
CA VAL A 8 1.02 5.92 -6.62
C VAL A 8 1.11 7.15 -7.51
N ASP A 9 1.31 6.96 -8.82
CA ASP A 9 1.39 8.07 -9.79
C ASP A 9 2.42 9.15 -9.40
N GLY A 10 3.58 8.72 -8.87
CA GLY A 10 4.64 9.61 -8.39
C GLY A 10 4.34 10.37 -7.10
N LYS A 11 3.16 10.15 -6.47
CA LYS A 11 2.79 10.73 -5.18
C LYS A 11 3.07 9.76 -4.04
N LEU A 12 3.66 10.29 -2.97
CA LEU A 12 3.98 9.56 -1.75
C LEU A 12 2.80 9.65 -0.77
N TRP A 13 2.38 8.49 -0.28
CA TRP A 13 1.32 8.33 0.70
C TRP A 13 1.88 7.65 1.94
N GLU A 14 1.84 8.38 3.05
CA GLU A 14 2.36 7.96 4.35
C GLU A 14 1.24 7.98 5.42
N GLY A 15 1.62 7.61 6.64
CA GLY A 15 0.72 7.66 7.80
C GLY A 15 -0.22 6.46 7.92
N TRP A 16 0.10 5.34 7.26
CA TRP A 16 -0.63 4.09 7.40
C TRP A 16 -0.57 3.58 8.84
N THR A 17 -1.73 3.23 9.40
CA THR A 17 -1.84 2.69 10.76
C THR A 17 -1.76 1.18 10.77
N GLU A 18 -2.17 0.53 9.69
CA GLU A 18 -2.09 -0.92 9.52
C GLU A 18 -1.53 -1.27 8.14
N MET A 19 -0.73 -2.34 8.10
CA MET A 19 -0.13 -2.86 6.89
C MET A 19 -0.05 -4.38 6.96
N SER A 20 -0.51 -5.03 5.91
CA SER A 20 -0.27 -6.44 5.63
C SER A 20 0.32 -6.60 4.23
N VAL A 21 1.40 -7.36 4.11
CA VAL A 21 1.96 -7.78 2.83
C VAL A 21 2.11 -9.29 2.86
N SER A 22 1.41 -9.96 1.96
CA SER A 22 1.39 -11.41 1.85
C SER A 22 2.13 -11.85 0.59
N ARG A 23 3.11 -12.72 0.75
CA ARG A 23 3.82 -13.36 -0.37
C ARG A 23 3.64 -14.86 -0.23
N SER A 24 3.07 -15.50 -1.25
CA SER A 24 2.87 -16.94 -1.29
C SER A 24 3.80 -17.56 -2.33
N LEU A 25 4.40 -18.71 -2.02
CA LEU A 25 5.11 -19.50 -3.04
C LEU A 25 4.14 -20.17 -4.03
N LYS A 26 2.85 -20.28 -3.66
CA LYS A 26 1.80 -20.89 -4.50
C LYS A 26 1.08 -19.87 -5.37
N ALA A 27 0.96 -18.63 -4.92
CA ALA A 27 0.46 -17.53 -5.72
C ALA A 27 1.68 -16.74 -6.22
N ILE A 28 1.96 -16.80 -7.52
CA ILE A 28 3.11 -16.11 -8.14
C ILE A 28 3.05 -14.58 -7.92
N ALA A 29 1.93 -14.06 -7.41
CA ALA A 29 1.74 -12.68 -7.01
C ALA A 29 1.76 -12.49 -5.49
N GLY A 30 2.55 -11.52 -5.02
CA GLY A 30 2.40 -10.90 -3.70
C GLY A 30 1.23 -9.91 -3.67
N GLU A 31 0.59 -9.79 -2.50
CA GLU A 31 -0.54 -8.89 -2.25
C GLU A 31 -0.19 -7.92 -1.11
N PHE A 32 -0.75 -6.73 -1.14
CA PHE A 32 -0.69 -5.78 -0.03
C PHE A 32 -2.08 -5.25 0.33
N ASP A 33 -2.20 -4.88 1.60
CA ASP A 33 -3.36 -4.25 2.19
C ASP A 33 -2.89 -3.19 3.18
N LEU A 34 -3.24 -1.94 2.91
CA LEU A 34 -2.84 -0.77 3.70
C LEU A 34 -4.08 -0.03 4.16
N SER A 35 -4.18 0.24 5.46
CA SER A 35 -5.29 1.02 6.01
C SER A 35 -4.80 2.18 6.87
N VAL A 36 -5.54 3.29 6.81
CA VAL A 36 -5.36 4.44 7.68
C VAL A 36 -6.71 4.95 8.14
N THR A 37 -6.80 5.23 9.44
CA THR A 37 -7.94 5.95 10.02
C THR A 37 -7.47 7.31 10.52
N THR A 38 -8.07 8.38 10.00
CA THR A 38 -7.75 9.76 10.38
C THR A 38 -9.03 10.53 10.70
N ARG A 39 -8.94 11.55 11.57
CA ARG A 39 -10.06 12.46 11.81
C ARG A 39 -10.36 13.29 10.57
N TRP A 40 -11.65 13.58 10.34
CA TRP A 40 -12.12 14.32 9.15
C TRP A 40 -11.37 15.64 8.91
N SER A 41 -11.09 16.41 9.96
CA SER A 41 -10.40 17.70 9.87
C SER A 41 -8.93 17.61 9.41
N ALA A 42 -8.33 16.42 9.47
CA ALA A 42 -6.97 16.15 9.04
C ALA A 42 -6.91 15.35 7.73
N ALA A 43 -8.06 14.98 7.15
CA ALA A 43 -8.12 14.19 5.93
C ALA A 43 -7.95 15.08 4.68
N ALA A 44 -6.78 15.04 4.05
CA ALA A 44 -6.64 15.54 2.69
C ALA A 44 -7.34 14.58 1.70
N PRO A 45 -7.95 15.09 0.61
CA PRO A 45 -8.58 14.23 -0.39
C PRO A 45 -7.53 13.30 -1.03
N ARG A 46 -7.63 12.01 -0.74
CA ARG A 46 -6.76 10.98 -1.32
C ARG A 46 -7.37 10.50 -2.62
N VAL A 47 -6.72 10.78 -3.75
CA VAL A 47 -7.17 10.31 -5.07
C VAL A 47 -6.23 9.20 -5.51
N ILE A 48 -6.54 7.99 -5.04
CA ILE A 48 -5.94 6.74 -5.53
C ILE A 48 -7.03 6.04 -6.34
N ARG A 49 -6.68 5.52 -7.50
CA ARG A 49 -7.60 4.81 -8.40
C ARG A 49 -7.11 3.39 -8.66
N GLU A 50 -8.07 2.50 -8.84
CA GLU A 50 -7.84 1.14 -9.29
C GLU A 50 -7.08 1.12 -10.62
N GLY A 51 -6.21 0.14 -10.80
CA GLY A 51 -5.34 -0.03 -11.96
C GLY A 51 -4.14 0.93 -12.02
N GLN A 52 -3.98 1.86 -11.08
CA GLN A 52 -2.78 2.71 -11.05
C GLN A 52 -1.55 1.90 -10.65
N PRO A 53 -0.39 2.12 -11.30
CA PRO A 53 0.86 1.52 -10.86
C PRO A 53 1.26 2.06 -9.49
N CYS A 54 1.72 1.17 -8.63
CA CYS A 54 2.11 1.51 -7.28
C CYS A 54 3.37 0.77 -6.80
N THR A 55 4.01 1.37 -5.80
CA THR A 55 5.17 0.78 -5.11
C THR A 55 4.97 0.92 -3.62
N VAL A 56 5.14 -0.18 -2.87
CA VAL A 56 5.11 -0.21 -1.41
C VAL A 56 6.54 -0.27 -0.89
N ARG A 57 6.87 0.63 0.04
CA ARG A 57 8.20 0.72 0.66
C ARG A 57 8.12 0.64 2.18
N LEU A 58 9.10 -0.04 2.77
CA LEU A 58 9.38 -0.05 4.20
C LEU A 58 10.68 0.70 4.44
N GLY A 59 10.58 1.95 4.89
CA GLY A 59 11.75 2.84 4.98
C GLY A 59 12.39 3.06 3.62
N ALA A 60 13.64 2.61 3.45
CA ALA A 60 14.36 2.74 2.18
C ALA A 60 13.97 1.64 1.17
N ASP A 61 13.54 0.48 1.65
CA ASP A 61 13.42 -0.75 0.85
C ASP A 61 12.08 -0.85 0.13
N THR A 62 12.12 -1.24 -1.14
CA THR A 62 10.92 -1.50 -1.92
C THR A 62 10.50 -2.95 -1.72
N VAL A 63 9.33 -3.14 -1.13
CA VAL A 63 8.82 -4.48 -0.76
C VAL A 63 7.73 -4.99 -1.71
N LEU A 64 7.16 -4.14 -2.57
CA LEU A 64 6.22 -4.58 -3.61
C LEU A 64 6.15 -3.54 -4.72
N THR A 65 6.15 -3.98 -5.98
CA THR A 65 5.84 -3.16 -7.15
C THR A 65 4.70 -3.81 -7.92
N GLY A 66 3.65 -3.06 -8.20
CA GLY A 66 2.40 -3.63 -8.65
C GLY A 66 1.35 -2.61 -9.08
N TYR A 67 0.09 -2.99 -8.94
CA TYR A 67 -1.06 -2.14 -9.27
C TYR A 67 -2.07 -2.13 -8.13
N ILE A 68 -2.78 -1.02 -8.01
CA ILE A 68 -3.92 -0.89 -7.10
C ILE A 68 -5.05 -1.77 -7.62
N ASP A 69 -5.53 -2.70 -6.80
CA ASP A 69 -6.73 -3.47 -7.12
C ASP A 69 -7.99 -2.74 -6.63
N ASP A 70 -7.98 -2.30 -5.38
CA ASP A 70 -9.14 -1.67 -4.74
C ASP A 70 -8.72 -0.44 -3.93
N PHE A 71 -9.56 0.60 -4.00
CA PHE A 71 -9.47 1.77 -3.13
C PHE A 71 -10.81 1.97 -2.43
N ILE A 72 -10.83 1.73 -1.12
CA ILE A 72 -12.06 1.70 -0.32
C ILE A 72 -12.01 2.85 0.70
N PRO A 73 -12.62 4.00 0.39
CA PRO A 73 -12.86 5.05 1.37
C PRO A 73 -14.13 4.77 2.18
N SER A 74 -14.03 4.91 3.49
CA SER A 74 -15.14 4.82 4.45
C SER A 74 -15.16 6.08 5.32
N TYR A 75 -16.36 6.53 5.65
CA TYR A 75 -16.58 7.80 6.35
C TYR A 75 -17.61 7.60 7.47
N ASP A 76 -17.28 8.05 8.67
CA ASP A 76 -18.22 8.20 9.78
C ASP A 76 -18.31 9.67 10.22
N ALA A 77 -19.05 9.95 11.29
CA ALA A 77 -19.28 11.32 11.77
C ALA A 77 -18.00 12.05 12.22
N GLU A 78 -16.94 11.32 12.58
CA GLU A 78 -15.72 11.86 13.17
C GLU A 78 -14.44 11.45 12.41
N ASN A 79 -14.48 10.35 11.67
CA ASN A 79 -13.32 9.68 11.08
C ASN A 79 -13.51 9.36 9.60
N VAL A 80 -12.36 9.27 8.94
CA VAL A 80 -12.17 8.80 7.58
C VAL A 80 -11.24 7.60 7.64
N GLU A 81 -11.73 6.46 7.19
CA GLU A 81 -10.93 5.27 6.98
C GLU A 81 -10.64 5.12 5.49
N ILE A 82 -9.40 4.82 5.15
CA ILE A 82 -8.97 4.59 3.79
C ILE A 82 -8.21 3.28 3.76
N ARG A 83 -8.74 2.33 3.00
CA ARG A 83 -8.08 1.06 2.74
C ARG A 83 -7.69 0.95 1.27
N VAL A 84 -6.47 0.51 1.02
CA VAL A 84 -5.88 0.37 -0.30
C VAL A 84 -5.29 -1.01 -0.44
N MET A 85 -5.74 -1.74 -1.45
CA MET A 85 -5.29 -3.10 -1.72
C MET A 85 -4.70 -3.18 -3.11
N GLY A 86 -3.79 -4.11 -3.31
CA GLY A 86 -3.22 -4.35 -4.63
C GLY A 86 -2.34 -5.58 -4.68
N ARG A 87 -1.95 -5.93 -5.90
CA ARG A 87 -1.11 -7.08 -6.22
C ARG A 87 0.11 -6.67 -6.99
N ASP A 88 1.15 -7.49 -6.88
CA ASP A 88 2.36 -7.28 -7.65
C ASP A 88 2.12 -7.42 -9.16
N LYS A 89 3.06 -6.88 -9.92
CA LYS A 89 3.17 -7.16 -11.35
C LYS A 89 4.00 -8.43 -11.48
N THR A 90 3.37 -9.56 -11.79
CA THR A 90 3.98 -10.90 -11.91
C THR A 90 5.08 -11.06 -12.97
N GLY A 91 5.65 -9.96 -13.49
CA GLY A 91 6.84 -9.93 -14.34
C GLY A 91 7.98 -9.03 -13.85
N ASP A 92 7.81 -8.27 -12.76
CA ASP A 92 8.81 -7.35 -12.20
C ASP A 92 9.03 -7.63 -10.69
N LEU A 93 9.14 -8.90 -10.29
CA LEU A 93 9.61 -9.27 -8.96
C LEU A 93 11.11 -8.90 -8.83
N VAL A 94 11.39 -7.61 -8.71
CA VAL A 94 12.71 -7.10 -8.36
C VAL A 94 13.05 -7.61 -6.96
N ASP A 95 14.19 -8.28 -6.89
CA ASP A 95 14.76 -8.95 -5.73
C ASP A 95 14.63 -8.13 -4.45
N CYS A 96 13.81 -8.61 -3.52
CA CYS A 96 13.96 -8.35 -2.10
C CYS A 96 13.51 -9.61 -1.35
N SER A 97 14.24 -10.71 -1.57
CA SER A 97 14.43 -11.68 -0.50
C SER A 97 15.19 -10.95 0.61
N VAL A 98 14.45 -10.42 1.59
CA VAL A 98 15.06 -10.09 2.89
C VAL A 98 15.56 -11.40 3.46
N VAL A 99 16.85 -11.66 3.26
CA VAL A 99 17.61 -12.65 4.03
C VAL A 99 17.93 -11.95 5.35
N HIS A 100 17.08 -12.13 6.35
CA HIS A 100 17.45 -11.74 7.70
C HIS A 100 18.23 -12.91 8.31
N SER A 101 19.56 -12.80 8.32
CA SER A 101 20.44 -13.60 9.18
C SER A 101 20.33 -13.18 10.63
#